data_AF-A0A3M5VF64-F1
#
_entry.id   AF-A0A3M5VF64-F1
#
_cell.length_a   1.000
_cell.length_b   1.000
_cell.length_c   1.000
_cell.angle_alpha   90.00
_cell.angle_beta   90.00
_cell.angle_gamma   90.00
#
_symmetry.space_group_name_H-M   'P 1'
#
loop_
_entity.id
_entity.type
_entity.pdbx_description
1 polymer ?
#
loop_
_entity_poly.entity_id
_entity_poly.type
_entity_poly.pdbx_seq_one_letter_code
_entity_poly.pdbx_strand_id
1 'polypeptide(L)'
;MKLILAEPFKTLWAGRDAFAEVEKLEGQVFRELAARRTLRTVVEGQPYFVKIHRGIGWGEILKNLVTAKLPVLGAGQEWVAIQRLQALGVPTMTAVAFGEKGSNPADQHSFIITQELTPIISLEDLTLDWVKQPPVPAIKHALTLELARTVGAMHRGGVNHRDCYLCHFLLHTDRPISVDNLKLSVIDLHRAQVRATIPVRWRNKDLAGLYYSALEIGLTQRDKLRFLKAYFQQPLRQILAEQTALLSALERMAAKLYARKQRYGDAI
;
A
#
# COMPACT_ATOMS: atom_id res chain seq x y z
N MET A 1 -23.01 14.51 -1.61
CA MET A 1 -22.14 14.24 -0.44
C MET A 1 -22.18 12.76 -0.15
N LYS A 2 -21.05 12.14 0.17
CA LYS A 2 -20.99 10.76 0.68
C LYS A 2 -20.51 10.81 2.12
N LEU A 3 -21.16 10.07 3.01
CA LEU A 3 -20.77 9.95 4.40
C LEU A 3 -21.12 8.53 4.87
N ILE A 4 -20.12 7.79 5.33
CA ILE A 4 -20.27 6.49 5.95
C ILE A 4 -19.58 6.56 7.30
N LEU A 5 -20.32 6.27 8.37
CA LEU A 5 -19.81 6.22 9.74
C LEU A 5 -20.15 4.86 10.34
N ALA A 6 -19.14 4.17 10.84
CA ALA A 6 -19.25 3.03 11.72
C ALA A 6 -18.93 3.45 13.17
N GLU A 7 -19.12 2.55 14.12
CA GLU A 7 -18.72 2.80 15.50
C GLU A 7 -17.18 2.98 15.60
N PRO A 8 -16.71 3.82 16.54
CA PRO A 8 -17.48 4.64 17.49
C PRO A 8 -17.95 5.97 16.90
N PHE A 9 -17.47 6.36 15.72
CA PHE A 9 -17.71 7.67 15.12
C PHE A 9 -19.19 7.91 14.76
N LYS A 10 -19.94 6.84 14.46
CA LYS A 10 -21.39 6.92 14.22
C LYS A 10 -22.13 7.48 15.44
N THR A 11 -21.84 6.96 16.63
CA THR A 11 -22.44 7.42 17.88
C THR A 11 -21.87 8.79 18.29
N LEU A 12 -20.55 8.95 18.26
CA LEU A 12 -19.87 10.18 18.69
C LEU A 12 -20.27 11.41 17.86
N TRP A 13 -20.52 11.23 16.57
CA TRP A 13 -20.88 12.33 15.66
C TRP A 13 -22.37 12.37 15.32
N ALA A 14 -23.21 11.64 16.06
CA ALA A 14 -24.65 11.70 15.89
C ALA A 14 -25.18 13.13 16.06
N GLY A 15 -25.86 13.66 15.04
CA GLY A 15 -26.37 15.03 15.02
C GLY A 15 -25.31 16.12 14.85
N ARG A 16 -24.05 15.77 14.57
CA ARG A 16 -22.94 16.73 14.37
C ARG A 16 -22.47 16.74 12.91
N ASP A 17 -21.78 17.82 12.49
CA ASP A 17 -21.09 17.83 11.20
C ASP A 17 -19.79 17.03 11.30
N ALA A 18 -19.78 15.80 10.77
CA ALA A 18 -18.61 14.93 10.74
C ALA A 18 -17.36 15.58 10.11
N PHE A 19 -17.53 16.50 9.15
CA PHE A 19 -16.39 17.20 8.54
C PHE A 19 -15.80 18.27 9.47
N ALA A 20 -16.60 18.83 10.39
CA ALA A 20 -16.10 19.71 11.43
C ALA A 20 -15.50 18.89 12.58
N GLU A 21 -16.10 17.76 12.94
CA GLU A 21 -15.62 16.90 14.03
C GLU A 21 -14.29 16.22 13.68
N VAL A 22 -14.09 15.75 12.44
CA VAL A 22 -12.83 15.11 12.02
C VAL A 22 -11.64 16.07 12.13
N GLU A 23 -11.86 17.36 11.90
CA GLU A 23 -10.81 18.40 11.99
C GLU A 23 -10.36 18.64 13.43
N LYS A 24 -11.26 18.43 14.40
CA LYS A 24 -11.00 18.55 15.83
C LYS A 24 -10.23 17.36 16.41
N LEU A 25 -10.04 16.28 15.64
CA LEU A 25 -9.28 15.14 16.12
C LEU A 25 -7.80 15.53 16.32
N GLU A 26 -7.30 15.19 17.50
CA GLU A 26 -5.93 15.42 17.94
C GLU A 26 -5.18 14.10 18.12
N GLY A 27 -3.85 14.19 18.13
CA GLY A 27 -2.96 13.07 18.31
C GLY A 27 -1.64 13.26 17.57
N GLN A 28 -0.90 12.18 17.35
CA GLN A 28 0.40 12.24 16.70
C GLN A 28 0.25 12.54 15.21
N VAL A 29 0.78 13.67 14.76
CA VAL A 29 0.76 14.07 13.36
C VAL A 29 1.94 13.45 12.62
N PHE A 30 1.66 12.71 11.54
CA PHE A 30 2.68 12.10 10.67
C PHE A 30 2.96 12.96 9.44
N ARG A 31 1.96 13.71 8.98
CA ARG A 31 2.09 14.58 7.80
C ARG A 31 1.09 15.72 7.87
N GLU A 32 1.59 16.93 7.64
CA GLU A 32 0.78 18.14 7.55
C GLU A 32 1.24 18.99 6.38
N LEU A 33 0.36 19.11 5.39
CA LEU A 33 0.49 19.97 4.22
C LEU A 33 -0.79 20.78 4.10
N ALA A 34 -0.75 21.92 3.40
CA ALA A 34 -1.90 22.82 3.23
C ALA A 34 -3.21 22.08 2.88
N ALA A 35 -3.12 21.08 1.99
CA ALA A 35 -4.27 20.31 1.52
C ALA A 35 -4.39 18.88 2.08
N ARG A 36 -3.48 18.43 2.96
CA ARG A 36 -3.50 17.05 3.49
C ARG A 36 -2.98 16.98 4.93
N ARG A 37 -3.76 16.41 5.83
CA ARG A 37 -3.36 16.10 7.20
C ARG A 37 -3.48 14.59 7.44
N THR A 38 -2.47 13.99 8.06
CA THR A 38 -2.49 12.58 8.47
C THR A 38 -2.00 12.47 9.90
N LEU A 39 -2.85 11.94 10.77
CA LEU A 39 -2.56 11.77 12.18
C LEU A 39 -3.01 10.40 12.69
N ARG A 40 -2.43 9.99 13.81
CA ARG A 40 -2.92 8.90 14.65
C ARG A 40 -3.63 9.50 15.85
N THR A 41 -4.86 9.06 16.10
CA THR A 41 -5.67 9.48 17.25
C THR A 41 -6.08 8.26 18.07
N VAL A 42 -6.50 8.48 19.32
CA VAL A 42 -7.07 7.44 20.19
C VAL A 42 -8.47 7.89 20.57
N VAL A 43 -9.46 7.07 20.26
CA VAL A 43 -10.88 7.34 20.53
C VAL A 43 -11.43 6.15 21.30
N GLU A 44 -12.02 6.40 22.47
CA GLU A 44 -12.53 5.36 23.38
C GLU A 44 -11.48 4.25 23.68
N GLY A 45 -10.22 4.66 23.85
CA GLY A 45 -9.11 3.75 24.12
C GLY A 45 -8.62 2.94 22.92
N GLN A 46 -9.22 3.10 21.74
CA GLN A 46 -8.80 2.41 20.52
C GLN A 46 -8.05 3.36 19.57
N PRO A 47 -6.94 2.91 18.96
CA PRO A 47 -6.17 3.75 18.04
C PRO A 47 -6.69 3.71 16.60
N TYR A 48 -6.63 4.86 15.95
CA TYR A 48 -7.06 5.06 14.57
C TYR A 48 -6.09 5.93 13.78
N PHE A 49 -6.01 5.71 12.48
CA PHE A 49 -5.37 6.63 11.54
C PHE A 49 -6.42 7.47 10.83
N VAL A 50 -6.22 8.79 10.83
CA VAL A 50 -7.09 9.78 10.23
C VAL A 50 -6.34 10.43 9.07
N LYS A 51 -6.93 10.41 7.88
CA LYS A 51 -6.41 11.09 6.69
C LYS A 51 -7.44 12.09 6.19
N ILE A 52 -7.13 13.38 6.28
CA ILE A 52 -7.97 14.50 5.85
C ILE A 52 -7.36 15.10 4.58
N HIS A 53 -8.18 15.32 3.57
CA HIS A 53 -7.83 15.94 2.30
C HIS A 53 -8.72 17.15 2.05
N ARG A 54 -8.11 18.30 1.78
CA ARG A 54 -8.78 19.57 1.48
C ARG A 54 -8.49 19.95 0.03
N GLY A 55 -9.17 20.98 -0.46
CA GLY A 55 -8.98 21.47 -1.82
C GLY A 55 -7.52 21.76 -2.14
N ILE A 56 -7.01 21.21 -3.25
CA ILE A 56 -5.65 21.44 -3.75
C ILE A 56 -5.56 22.60 -4.74
N GLY A 57 -6.71 23.15 -5.17
CA GLY A 57 -6.79 24.21 -6.18
C GLY A 57 -6.51 23.71 -7.61
N TRP A 58 -6.98 24.46 -8.61
CA TRP A 58 -6.81 24.11 -10.03
C TRP A 58 -5.34 24.14 -10.50
N GLY A 59 -4.50 24.97 -9.90
CA GLY A 59 -3.08 25.06 -10.25
C GLY A 59 -2.34 23.73 -10.03
N GLU A 60 -2.55 23.08 -8.89
CA GLU A 60 -1.93 21.78 -8.58
C GLU A 60 -2.53 20.64 -9.42
N ILE A 61 -3.84 20.72 -9.74
CA ILE A 61 -4.50 19.77 -10.66
C ILE A 61 -3.86 19.86 -12.05
N LEU A 62 -3.80 21.07 -12.64
CA LEU A 62 -3.24 21.29 -13.98
C LEU A 62 -1.76 20.91 -14.03
N LYS A 63 -0.96 21.26 -13.02
CA LYS A 63 0.45 20.85 -12.93
C LYS A 63 0.63 19.33 -12.94
N ASN A 64 -0.20 18.60 -12.19
CA ASN A 64 -0.15 17.14 -12.19
C ASN A 64 -0.57 16.58 -13.56
N LEU A 65 -1.62 17.11 -14.18
CA LEU A 65 -2.07 16.68 -15.51
C LEU A 65 -1.04 16.96 -16.61
N VAL A 66 -0.41 18.13 -16.63
CA VAL A 66 0.67 18.50 -17.57
C VAL A 66 1.88 17.59 -17.41
N THR A 67 2.15 17.08 -16.20
CA THR A 67 3.20 16.08 -15.95
C THR A 67 2.72 14.63 -16.10
N ALA A 68 1.55 14.42 -16.72
CA ALA A 68 0.88 13.12 -16.92
C ALA A 68 0.69 12.32 -15.61
N LYS A 69 0.59 13.01 -14.47
CA LYS A 69 0.27 12.45 -13.15
C LYS A 69 -1.20 12.73 -12.84
N LEU A 70 -1.93 11.68 -12.47
CA LEU A 70 -3.28 11.87 -11.90
C LEU A 70 -3.13 12.43 -10.47
N PRO A 71 -3.74 13.58 -10.15
CA PRO A 71 -3.73 14.13 -8.80
C PRO A 71 -4.50 13.22 -7.84
N VAL A 72 -4.08 13.19 -6.58
CA VAL A 72 -4.85 12.57 -5.50
C VAL A 72 -5.85 13.62 -5.02
N LEU A 73 -7.09 13.51 -5.52
CA LEU A 73 -8.15 14.50 -5.29
C LEU A 73 -8.83 14.36 -3.92
N GLY A 74 -8.65 13.22 -3.25
CA GLY A 74 -9.26 12.97 -1.94
C GLY A 74 -9.12 11.53 -1.47
N ALA A 75 -9.83 11.20 -0.39
CA ALA A 75 -9.81 9.89 0.26
C ALA A 75 -10.59 8.79 -0.48
N GLY A 76 -11.34 9.12 -1.54
CA GLY A 76 -12.23 8.17 -2.23
C GLY A 76 -11.50 6.99 -2.86
N GLN A 77 -10.29 7.18 -3.37
CA GLN A 77 -9.47 6.09 -3.93
C GLN A 77 -9.14 5.04 -2.86
N GLU A 78 -8.73 5.49 -1.68
CA GLU A 78 -8.37 4.63 -0.56
C GLU A 78 -9.59 3.84 -0.07
N TRP A 79 -10.73 4.51 0.08
CA TRP A 79 -11.99 3.87 0.46
C TRP A 79 -12.39 2.74 -0.50
N VAL A 80 -12.41 3.01 -1.80
CA VAL A 80 -12.78 2.02 -2.82
C VAL A 80 -11.78 0.86 -2.87
N ALA A 81 -10.48 1.14 -2.70
CA ALA A 81 -9.45 0.10 -2.65
C ALA A 81 -9.60 -0.81 -1.44
N ILE A 82 -9.83 -0.25 -0.24
CA ILE A 82 -10.08 -1.04 0.99
C ILE A 82 -11.28 -1.96 0.79
N GLN A 83 -12.42 -1.42 0.33
CA GLN A 83 -13.62 -2.22 0.10
C GLN A 83 -13.37 -3.35 -0.90
N ARG A 84 -12.66 -3.06 -2.00
CA ARG A 84 -12.36 -4.07 -3.01
C ARG A 84 -11.48 -5.18 -2.46
N LEU A 85 -10.43 -4.84 -1.71
CA LEU A 85 -9.53 -5.83 -1.12
C LEU A 85 -10.24 -6.71 -0.09
N GLN A 86 -11.08 -6.11 0.76
CA GLN A 86 -11.91 -6.86 1.70
C GLN A 86 -12.85 -7.84 0.98
N ALA A 87 -13.49 -7.43 -0.11
CA ALA A 87 -14.33 -8.30 -0.93
C ALA A 87 -13.55 -9.44 -1.61
N LEU A 88 -12.25 -9.27 -1.83
CA LEU A 88 -11.35 -10.29 -2.37
C LEU A 88 -10.74 -11.19 -1.28
N GLY A 89 -11.02 -10.93 -0.01
CA GLY A 89 -10.37 -11.61 1.12
C GLY A 89 -8.88 -11.28 1.26
N VAL A 90 -8.40 -10.20 0.62
CA VAL A 90 -7.02 -9.73 0.77
C VAL A 90 -6.93 -8.86 2.02
N PRO A 91 -6.14 -9.25 3.05
CA PRO A 91 -6.09 -8.49 4.29
C PRO A 91 -5.55 -7.07 4.06
N THR A 92 -6.22 -6.09 4.64
CA THR A 92 -5.87 -4.66 4.55
C THR A 92 -6.40 -3.93 5.79
N MET A 93 -6.42 -2.61 5.78
CA MET A 93 -6.98 -1.76 6.83
C MET A 93 -8.51 -1.87 6.87
N THR A 94 -9.10 -1.63 8.05
CA THR A 94 -10.55 -1.50 8.20
C THR A 94 -10.93 -0.03 8.27
N ALA A 95 -11.64 0.48 7.27
CA ALA A 95 -12.15 1.84 7.27
C ALA A 95 -13.45 1.94 8.08
N VAL A 96 -13.44 2.78 9.12
CA VAL A 96 -14.56 2.97 10.06
C VAL A 96 -15.28 4.30 9.88
N ALA A 97 -14.69 5.24 9.15
CA ALA A 97 -15.39 6.44 8.72
C ALA A 97 -14.86 6.91 7.37
N PHE A 98 -15.75 7.42 6.52
CA PHE A 98 -15.40 8.03 5.24
C PHE A 98 -16.37 9.16 4.92
N GLY A 99 -15.85 10.31 4.50
CA GLY A 99 -16.64 11.46 4.08
C GLY A 99 -16.08 12.12 2.83
N GLU A 100 -16.96 12.57 1.94
CA GLU A 100 -16.61 13.27 0.71
C GLU A 100 -17.68 14.33 0.37
N LYS A 101 -17.29 15.62 0.33
CA LYS A 101 -18.14 16.75 -0.07
C LYS A 101 -17.41 17.72 -1.01
N GLY A 102 -18.19 18.48 -1.78
CA GLY A 102 -17.71 19.37 -2.84
C GLY A 102 -17.75 18.69 -4.21
N SER A 103 -18.42 19.32 -5.18
CA SER A 103 -18.48 18.86 -6.59
C SER A 103 -17.31 19.38 -7.42
N ASN A 104 -16.69 20.48 -6.99
CA ASN A 104 -15.47 21.01 -7.60
C ASN A 104 -14.25 20.19 -7.13
N PRO A 105 -13.52 19.49 -8.02
CA PRO A 105 -12.32 18.75 -7.65
C PRO A 105 -11.23 19.61 -7.02
N ALA A 106 -11.21 20.91 -7.30
CA ALA A 106 -10.25 21.85 -6.73
C ALA A 106 -10.54 22.21 -5.27
N ASP A 107 -11.80 22.11 -4.82
CA ASP A 107 -12.27 22.50 -3.48
C ASP A 107 -12.87 21.33 -2.70
N GLN A 108 -12.54 20.10 -3.13
CA GLN A 108 -13.08 18.90 -2.54
C GLN A 108 -12.55 18.71 -1.10
N HIS A 109 -13.44 18.44 -0.15
CA HIS A 109 -13.09 18.07 1.22
C HIS A 109 -13.49 16.62 1.46
N SER A 110 -12.52 15.79 1.81
CA SER A 110 -12.76 14.38 2.15
C SER A 110 -11.89 13.89 3.29
N PHE A 111 -12.36 12.87 3.98
CA PHE A 111 -11.59 12.20 5.02
C PHE A 111 -11.84 10.69 5.00
N ILE A 112 -10.88 9.95 5.54
CA ILE A 112 -11.03 8.54 5.87
C ILE A 112 -10.38 8.26 7.21
N ILE A 113 -11.05 7.44 8.02
CA ILE A 113 -10.54 6.93 9.29
C ILE A 113 -10.46 5.42 9.20
N THR A 114 -9.29 4.87 9.52
CA THR A 114 -9.05 3.44 9.58
C THR A 114 -8.64 3.01 10.97
N GLN A 115 -9.05 1.82 11.39
CA GLN A 115 -8.46 1.16 12.57
C GLN A 115 -6.95 1.03 12.37
N GLU A 116 -6.18 1.25 13.44
CA GLU A 116 -4.76 0.91 13.45
C GLU A 116 -4.59 -0.61 13.41
N LEU A 117 -3.61 -1.08 12.63
CA LEU A 117 -3.19 -2.47 12.64
C LEU A 117 -2.09 -2.61 13.70
N THR A 118 -2.30 -3.46 14.69
CA THR A 118 -1.33 -3.69 15.78
C THR A 118 -1.58 -5.04 16.47
N PRO A 119 -0.55 -5.74 16.97
CA PRO A 119 0.88 -5.49 16.74
C PRO A 119 1.31 -5.93 15.33
N ILE A 120 2.15 -5.13 14.68
CA ILE A 120 2.64 -5.38 13.32
C ILE A 120 4.13 -5.04 13.16
N ILE A 121 4.75 -5.58 12.12
CA ILE A 121 6.06 -5.18 11.61
C ILE A 121 5.98 -5.04 10.09
N SER A 122 6.60 -4.00 9.51
CA SER A 122 6.68 -3.89 8.05
C SER A 122 7.63 -4.94 7.48
N LEU A 123 7.43 -5.37 6.22
CA LEU A 123 8.38 -6.30 5.61
C LEU A 123 9.75 -5.65 5.37
N GLU A 124 9.81 -4.33 5.19
CA GLU A 124 11.08 -3.61 5.12
C GLU A 124 11.86 -3.74 6.43
N ASP A 125 11.24 -3.45 7.57
CA ASP A 125 11.88 -3.56 8.89
C ASP A 125 12.23 -5.01 9.23
N LEU A 126 11.32 -5.96 8.94
CA LEU A 126 11.57 -7.39 9.16
C LEU A 126 12.78 -7.90 8.38
N THR A 127 13.04 -7.33 7.20
CA THR A 127 14.07 -7.80 6.28
C THR A 127 15.38 -7.00 6.34
N LEU A 128 15.43 -5.95 7.17
CA LEU A 128 16.53 -5.00 7.26
C LEU A 128 17.90 -5.69 7.44
N ASP A 129 17.97 -6.69 8.33
CA ASP A 129 19.22 -7.40 8.64
C ASP A 129 19.35 -8.77 7.96
N TRP A 130 18.48 -9.15 7.02
CA TRP A 130 18.49 -10.49 6.40
C TRP A 130 19.79 -10.85 5.69
N VAL A 131 20.55 -9.88 5.21
CA VAL A 131 21.88 -10.13 4.62
C VAL A 131 22.89 -10.56 5.68
N LYS A 132 22.86 -9.94 6.86
CA LYS A 132 23.77 -10.24 7.97
C LYS A 132 23.31 -11.43 8.80
N GLN A 133 21.99 -11.55 8.99
CA GLN A 133 21.33 -12.58 9.78
C GLN A 133 20.21 -13.21 8.93
N PRO A 134 20.54 -14.16 8.04
CA PRO A 134 19.54 -14.79 7.18
C PRO A 134 18.45 -15.50 8.00
N PRO A 135 17.17 -15.33 7.66
CA PRO A 135 16.09 -16.04 8.33
C PRO A 135 16.14 -17.54 8.03
N VAL A 136 15.41 -18.33 8.83
CA VAL A 136 15.19 -19.75 8.55
C VAL A 136 14.62 -19.91 7.13
N PRO A 137 15.22 -20.76 6.26
CA PRO A 137 14.81 -20.86 4.86
C PRO A 137 13.32 -21.15 4.65
N ALA A 138 12.72 -21.99 5.51
CA ALA A 138 11.30 -22.30 5.45
C ALA A 138 10.42 -21.04 5.65
N ILE A 139 10.78 -20.17 6.60
CA ILE A 139 10.09 -18.91 6.86
C ILE A 139 10.26 -17.96 5.68
N LYS A 140 11.49 -17.80 5.16
CA LYS A 140 11.75 -16.97 3.96
C LYS A 140 10.88 -17.40 2.78
N HIS A 141 10.81 -18.70 2.52
CA HIS A 141 10.01 -19.26 1.43
C HIS A 141 8.51 -19.04 1.64
N ALA A 142 8.01 -19.31 2.85
CA ALA A 142 6.60 -19.14 3.18
C ALA A 142 6.18 -17.66 3.07
N LEU A 143 7.02 -16.73 3.54
CA LEU A 143 6.75 -15.29 3.42
C LEU A 143 6.79 -14.81 1.97
N THR A 144 7.75 -15.31 1.18
CA THR A 144 7.82 -15.02 -0.26
C THR A 144 6.55 -15.49 -0.98
N LEU A 145 6.04 -16.67 -0.62
CA LEU A 145 4.82 -17.23 -1.17
C LEU A 145 3.59 -16.42 -0.77
N GLU A 146 3.49 -16.04 0.50
CA GLU A 146 2.38 -15.22 1.01
C GLU A 146 2.34 -13.85 0.34
N LEU A 147 3.49 -13.16 0.27
CA LEU A 147 3.58 -11.88 -0.42
C LEU A 147 3.18 -11.99 -1.89
N ALA A 148 3.66 -13.03 -2.60
CA ALA A 148 3.31 -13.27 -3.99
C ALA A 148 1.80 -13.54 -4.17
N ARG A 149 1.18 -14.29 -3.26
CA ARG A 149 -0.26 -14.56 -3.24
C ARG A 149 -1.06 -13.29 -3.00
N THR A 150 -0.71 -12.50 -1.99
CA THR A 150 -1.37 -11.23 -1.64
C THR A 150 -1.32 -10.24 -2.81
N VAL A 151 -0.14 -10.01 -3.38
CA VAL A 151 0.03 -9.12 -4.54
C VAL A 151 -0.66 -9.67 -5.79
N GLY A 152 -0.61 -10.98 -6.00
CA GLY A 152 -1.30 -11.64 -7.11
C GLY A 152 -2.82 -11.53 -7.01
N ALA A 153 -3.39 -11.76 -5.82
CA ALA A 153 -4.82 -11.66 -5.55
C ALA A 153 -5.31 -10.22 -5.71
N MET A 154 -4.57 -9.26 -5.17
CA MET A 154 -4.79 -7.82 -5.38
C MET A 154 -4.89 -7.48 -6.87
N HIS A 155 -3.88 -7.87 -7.66
CA HIS A 155 -3.82 -7.56 -9.09
C HIS A 155 -4.89 -8.27 -9.93
N ARG A 156 -5.10 -9.58 -9.72
CA ARG A 156 -6.16 -10.34 -10.41
C ARG A 156 -7.55 -9.84 -10.03
N GLY A 157 -7.71 -9.40 -8.79
CA GLY A 157 -8.93 -8.77 -8.28
C GLY A 157 -9.16 -7.34 -8.78
N GLY A 158 -8.29 -6.81 -9.65
CA GLY A 158 -8.51 -5.53 -10.31
C GLY A 158 -7.97 -4.32 -9.54
N VAL A 159 -7.12 -4.53 -8.53
CA VAL A 159 -6.50 -3.47 -7.74
C VAL A 159 -5.01 -3.37 -8.08
N ASN A 160 -4.54 -2.17 -8.40
CA ASN A 160 -3.10 -1.86 -8.48
C ASN A 160 -2.76 -0.77 -7.47
N HIS A 161 -1.68 -0.93 -6.72
CA HIS A 161 -1.28 -0.11 -5.58
C HIS A 161 -0.66 1.23 -5.96
N ARG A 162 0.14 1.26 -7.05
CA ARG A 162 1.00 2.37 -7.51
C ARG A 162 2.22 2.70 -6.67
N ASP A 163 2.22 2.32 -5.40
CA ASP A 163 3.31 2.45 -4.42
C ASP A 163 3.57 1.09 -3.75
N CYS A 164 3.67 0.04 -4.56
CA CYS A 164 3.79 -1.34 -4.07
C CYS A 164 5.21 -1.63 -3.56
N TYR A 165 5.53 -1.30 -2.32
CA TYR A 165 6.85 -1.51 -1.70
C TYR A 165 6.75 -2.41 -0.46
N LEU A 166 7.85 -3.05 -0.04
CA LEU A 166 7.87 -3.93 1.14
C LEU A 166 7.35 -3.26 2.41
N CYS A 167 7.65 -1.97 2.63
CA CYS A 167 7.16 -1.22 3.79
C CYS A 167 5.63 -1.11 3.88
N HIS A 168 4.91 -1.31 2.78
CA HIS A 168 3.44 -1.30 2.76
C HIS A 168 2.79 -2.67 2.95
N PHE A 169 3.58 -3.71 3.17
CA PHE A 169 3.11 -5.03 3.59
C PHE A 169 3.46 -5.22 5.06
N LEU A 170 2.44 -5.33 5.90
CA LEU A 170 2.58 -5.45 7.35
C LEU A 170 2.29 -6.87 7.77
N LEU A 171 3.28 -7.50 8.41
CA LEU A 171 3.14 -8.80 9.04
C LEU A 171 2.55 -8.62 10.44
N HIS A 172 1.47 -9.36 10.73
CA HIS A 172 0.87 -9.39 12.07
C HIS A 172 1.77 -10.20 13.01
N THR A 173 2.03 -9.66 14.19
CA THR A 173 2.94 -10.24 15.21
C THR A 173 2.22 -10.53 16.53
N ASP A 174 0.90 -10.64 16.48
CA ASP A 174 0.06 -11.07 17.62
C ASP A 174 0.37 -12.49 18.06
N ARG A 175 1.01 -13.27 17.18
CA ARG A 175 1.50 -14.62 17.40
C ARG A 175 2.93 -14.75 16.85
N PRO A 176 3.74 -15.68 17.38
CA PRO A 176 5.07 -15.95 16.85
C PRO A 176 5.07 -16.24 15.34
N ILE A 177 6.05 -15.71 14.63
CA ILE A 177 6.23 -15.93 13.19
C ILE A 177 6.59 -17.40 12.96
N SER A 178 5.75 -18.10 12.19
CA SER A 178 5.97 -19.50 11.80
C SER A 178 5.52 -19.72 10.35
N VAL A 179 5.84 -20.86 9.75
CA VAL A 179 5.45 -21.19 8.36
C VAL A 179 3.91 -21.16 8.19
N ASP A 180 3.17 -21.53 9.23
CA ASP A 180 1.70 -21.61 9.22
C ASP A 180 1.02 -20.32 9.71
N ASN A 181 1.81 -19.33 10.16
CA ASN A 181 1.32 -18.09 10.74
C ASN A 181 2.03 -16.87 10.13
N LEU A 182 1.63 -16.52 8.90
CA LEU A 182 2.13 -15.37 8.16
C LEU A 182 0.97 -14.55 7.60
N LYS A 183 0.28 -13.78 8.43
CA LYS A 183 -0.78 -12.90 7.96
C LYS A 183 -0.19 -11.58 7.49
N LEU A 184 -0.32 -11.27 6.20
CA LEU A 184 0.10 -9.98 5.62
C LEU A 184 -1.10 -9.08 5.33
N SER A 185 -1.07 -7.87 5.87
CA SER A 185 -1.98 -6.79 5.49
C SER A 185 -1.29 -5.79 4.55
N VAL A 186 -1.95 -5.40 3.47
CA VAL A 186 -1.49 -4.30 2.60
C VAL A 186 -2.06 -2.97 3.08
N ILE A 187 -1.25 -1.92 3.12
CA ILE A 187 -1.64 -0.57 3.60
C ILE A 187 -1.32 0.51 2.57
N ASP A 188 -1.62 1.78 2.92
CA ASP A 188 -1.31 2.97 2.12
C ASP A 188 -1.89 2.99 0.69
N LEU A 189 -3.19 2.74 0.61
CA LEU A 189 -3.92 2.61 -0.66
C LEU A 189 -4.40 3.97 -1.23
N HIS A 190 -3.82 5.08 -0.78
CA HIS A 190 -4.25 6.44 -1.16
C HIS A 190 -4.12 6.77 -2.66
N ARG A 191 -3.27 6.02 -3.37
CA ARG A 191 -3.09 6.10 -4.83
C ARG A 191 -3.52 4.83 -5.56
N ALA A 192 -4.05 3.85 -4.83
CA ALA A 192 -4.48 2.60 -5.42
C ALA A 192 -5.62 2.86 -6.41
N GLN A 193 -5.67 2.05 -7.46
CA GLN A 193 -6.67 2.15 -8.50
C GLN A 193 -7.42 0.84 -8.60
N VAL A 194 -8.74 0.93 -8.66
CA VAL A 194 -9.64 -0.22 -8.76
C VAL A 194 -10.31 -0.24 -10.13
N ARG A 195 -10.31 -1.42 -10.76
CA ARG A 195 -10.86 -1.68 -12.10
C ARG A 195 -11.41 -3.11 -12.16
N ALA A 196 -12.13 -3.45 -13.23
CA ALA A 196 -12.48 -4.84 -13.52
C ALA A 196 -11.22 -5.69 -13.82
N THR A 197 -10.27 -5.12 -14.56
CA THR A 197 -8.97 -5.74 -14.86
C THR A 197 -7.90 -4.65 -14.89
N ILE A 198 -6.75 -4.90 -14.27
CA ILE A 198 -5.67 -3.92 -14.29
C ILE A 198 -4.91 -3.98 -15.63
N PRO A 199 -4.58 -2.82 -16.22
CA PRO A 199 -3.67 -2.77 -17.37
C PRO A 199 -2.28 -3.33 -17.03
N VAL A 200 -1.65 -4.03 -17.97
CA VAL A 200 -0.30 -4.63 -17.83
C VAL A 200 0.73 -3.61 -17.35
N ARG A 201 0.66 -2.36 -17.81
CA ARG A 201 1.59 -1.29 -17.36
C ARG A 201 1.54 -1.05 -15.85
N TRP A 202 0.36 -1.13 -15.23
CA TRP A 202 0.19 -0.87 -13.81
C TRP A 202 0.61 -2.07 -12.97
N ARG A 203 0.25 -3.27 -13.42
CA ARG A 203 0.78 -4.54 -12.88
C ARG A 203 2.31 -4.53 -12.85
N ASN A 204 2.93 -4.22 -13.98
CA ASN A 204 4.38 -4.21 -14.13
C ASN A 204 5.03 -3.10 -13.30
N LYS A 205 4.37 -1.94 -13.16
CA LYS A 205 4.84 -0.87 -12.27
C LYS A 205 4.89 -1.32 -10.81
N ASP A 206 3.84 -1.97 -10.33
CA ASP A 206 3.78 -2.44 -8.94
C ASP A 206 4.82 -3.53 -8.67
N LEU A 207 4.95 -4.50 -9.59
CA LEU A 207 6.00 -5.52 -9.51
C LEU A 207 7.41 -4.90 -9.53
N ALA A 208 7.61 -3.84 -10.30
CA ALA A 208 8.88 -3.13 -10.33
C ALA A 208 9.17 -2.39 -9.03
N GLY A 209 8.18 -1.71 -8.45
CA GLY A 209 8.29 -1.09 -7.13
C GLY A 209 8.64 -2.12 -6.05
N LEU A 210 7.95 -3.27 -6.06
CA LEU A 210 8.14 -4.31 -5.06
C LEU A 210 9.53 -4.92 -5.17
N TYR A 211 9.94 -5.26 -6.39
CA TYR A 211 11.27 -5.79 -6.64
C TYR A 211 12.36 -4.79 -6.25
N TYR A 212 12.18 -3.50 -6.58
CA TYR A 212 13.10 -2.43 -6.20
C TYR A 212 13.29 -2.37 -4.68
N SER A 213 12.20 -2.38 -3.90
CA SER A 213 12.28 -2.36 -2.43
C SER A 213 12.89 -3.62 -1.81
N ALA A 214 13.10 -4.68 -2.59
CA ALA A 214 13.64 -5.96 -2.13
C ALA A 214 15.04 -6.28 -2.70
N LEU A 215 15.71 -5.32 -3.36
CA LEU A 215 17.01 -5.59 -4.00
C LEU A 215 18.12 -5.88 -2.98
N GLU A 216 18.06 -5.27 -1.81
CA GLU A 216 19.16 -5.29 -0.84
C GLU A 216 18.97 -6.31 0.29
N ILE A 217 17.88 -7.09 0.27
CA ILE A 217 17.54 -8.03 1.36
C ILE A 217 18.12 -9.45 1.15
N GLY A 218 19.04 -9.62 0.20
CA GLY A 218 19.67 -10.92 -0.08
C GLY A 218 18.74 -11.94 -0.75
N LEU A 219 17.90 -11.53 -1.70
CA LEU A 219 17.08 -12.47 -2.48
C LEU A 219 17.92 -13.28 -3.47
N THR A 220 17.82 -14.60 -3.40
CA THR A 220 18.44 -15.50 -4.38
C THR A 220 17.62 -15.59 -5.66
N GLN A 221 18.20 -16.10 -6.75
CA GLN A 221 17.45 -16.39 -7.97
C GLN A 221 16.27 -17.34 -7.72
N ARG A 222 16.44 -18.32 -6.82
CA ARG A 222 15.37 -19.27 -6.48
C ARG A 222 14.22 -18.59 -5.74
N ASP A 223 14.50 -17.60 -4.89
CA ASP A 223 13.47 -16.82 -4.19
C ASP A 223 12.63 -16.01 -5.20
N LYS A 224 13.30 -15.35 -6.16
CA LYS A 224 12.64 -14.64 -7.25
C LYS A 224 11.76 -15.57 -8.09
N LEU A 225 12.26 -16.75 -8.45
CA LEU A 225 11.47 -17.74 -9.21
C LEU A 225 10.28 -18.26 -8.40
N ARG A 226 10.43 -18.50 -7.08
CA ARG A 226 9.30 -18.89 -6.22
C ARG A 226 8.23 -17.81 -6.18
N PHE A 227 8.63 -16.55 -6.02
CA PHE A 227 7.70 -15.42 -6.11
C PHE A 227 6.95 -15.42 -7.43
N LEU A 228 7.66 -15.49 -8.56
CA LEU A 228 7.05 -15.48 -9.89
C LEU A 228 6.05 -16.62 -10.09
N LYS A 229 6.43 -17.86 -9.72
CA LYS A 229 5.55 -19.02 -9.82
C LYS A 229 4.26 -18.83 -9.02
N ALA A 230 4.37 -18.36 -7.78
CA ALA A 230 3.23 -18.11 -6.91
C ALA A 230 2.35 -16.95 -7.38
N TYR A 231 2.99 -15.87 -7.84
CA TYR A 231 2.33 -14.66 -8.31
C TYR A 231 1.53 -14.92 -9.59
N PHE A 232 2.17 -15.51 -10.62
CA PHE A 232 1.53 -15.77 -11.92
C PHE A 232 0.65 -17.02 -11.91
N GLN A 233 0.84 -17.94 -10.95
CA GLN A 233 0.11 -19.22 -10.88
C GLN A 233 0.25 -20.07 -12.16
N GLN A 234 1.44 -20.04 -12.76
CA GLN A 234 1.77 -20.72 -14.01
C GLN A 234 3.09 -21.50 -13.89
N PRO A 235 3.36 -22.46 -14.79
CA PRO A 235 4.68 -23.09 -14.89
C PRO A 235 5.78 -22.07 -15.17
N LEU A 236 6.93 -22.20 -14.48
CA LEU A 236 8.06 -21.25 -14.63
C LEU A 236 8.52 -21.09 -16.08
N ARG A 237 8.55 -22.18 -16.85
CA ARG A 237 8.93 -22.14 -18.27
C ARG A 237 8.05 -21.18 -19.06
N GLN A 238 6.74 -21.22 -18.83
CA GLN A 238 5.78 -20.33 -19.49
C GLN A 238 5.97 -18.89 -19.05
N ILE A 239 6.11 -18.64 -17.75
CA ILE A 239 6.35 -17.29 -17.20
C ILE A 239 7.61 -16.66 -17.82
N LEU A 240 8.72 -17.41 -17.87
CA LEU A 240 9.99 -16.92 -18.40
C LEU A 240 9.92 -16.60 -19.91
N ALA A 241 9.10 -17.34 -20.66
CA ALA A 241 8.87 -17.12 -22.09
C ALA A 241 7.91 -15.94 -22.36
N GLU A 242 6.81 -15.83 -21.61
CA GLU A 242 5.77 -14.83 -21.85
C GLU A 242 6.09 -13.46 -21.22
N GLN A 243 6.79 -13.45 -20.08
CA GLN A 243 7.06 -12.24 -19.31
C GLN A 243 8.48 -11.70 -19.52
N THR A 244 9.18 -12.11 -20.58
CA THR A 244 10.58 -11.72 -20.84
C THR A 244 10.78 -10.20 -20.79
N ALA A 245 9.88 -9.43 -21.41
CA ALA A 245 9.97 -7.96 -21.41
C ALA A 245 9.89 -7.35 -20.00
N LEU A 246 9.02 -7.88 -19.13
CA LEU A 246 8.94 -7.47 -17.73
C LEU A 246 10.22 -7.84 -17.00
N LEU A 247 10.66 -9.09 -17.09
CA LEU A 247 11.83 -9.59 -16.37
C LEU A 247 13.11 -8.83 -16.76
N SER A 248 13.33 -8.59 -18.05
CA SER A 248 14.46 -7.78 -18.52
C SER A 248 14.36 -6.31 -18.08
N ALA A 249 13.16 -5.76 -17.90
CA ALA A 249 13.00 -4.42 -17.34
C ALA A 249 13.36 -4.38 -15.85
N LEU A 250 12.96 -5.40 -15.08
CA LEU A 250 13.32 -5.54 -13.66
C LEU A 250 14.83 -5.70 -13.48
N GLU A 251 15.48 -6.55 -14.28
CA GLU A 251 16.93 -6.74 -14.24
C GLU A 251 17.70 -5.46 -14.58
N ARG A 252 17.30 -4.73 -15.63
CA ARG A 252 17.90 -3.44 -15.96
C ARG A 252 17.73 -2.39 -14.86
N MET A 253 16.58 -2.38 -14.18
CA MET A 253 16.34 -1.51 -13.04
C MET A 253 17.30 -1.83 -11.89
N ALA A 254 17.45 -3.11 -11.54
CA ALA A 254 18.38 -3.56 -10.50
C ALA A 254 19.83 -3.17 -10.85
N ALA A 255 20.26 -3.41 -12.09
CA ALA A 255 21.60 -3.07 -12.55
C ALA A 255 21.90 -1.56 -12.44
N LYS A 256 20.94 -0.70 -12.79
CA LYS A 256 21.09 0.76 -12.65
C LYS A 256 21.25 1.19 -11.19
N LEU A 257 20.52 0.57 -10.26
CA LEU A 257 20.65 0.86 -8.84
C LEU A 257 22.03 0.46 -8.32
N TYR A 258 22.48 -0.76 -8.62
CA TYR A 258 23.82 -1.23 -8.25
C TYR A 258 24.92 -0.32 -8.81
N ALA A 259 24.82 0.08 -10.08
CA ALA A 259 25.77 1.00 -10.69
C ALA A 259 25.78 2.39 -10.03
N ARG A 260 24.64 2.87 -9.55
CA ARG A 260 24.56 4.13 -8.79
C ARG A 260 25.22 3.99 -7.42
N LYS A 261 24.96 2.90 -6.70
CA LYS A 261 25.57 2.61 -5.39
C LYS A 261 27.09 2.54 -5.46
N GLN A 262 27.63 1.87 -6.49
CA GLN A 262 29.07 1.80 -6.74
C GLN A 262 29.71 3.17 -7.03
N ARG A 263 28.96 4.13 -7.61
CA ARG A 263 29.47 5.46 -7.95
C ARG A 263 29.43 6.46 -6.79
N TYR A 264 28.45 6.35 -5.89
CA TYR A 264 28.19 7.35 -4.86
C TYR A 264 28.36 6.83 -3.41
N GLY A 265 28.65 5.54 -3.22
CA GLY A 265 28.71 4.90 -1.90
C GLY A 265 27.33 4.75 -1.25
N ASP A 266 27.29 4.25 -0.01
CA ASP A 266 26.07 4.10 0.81
C ASP A 266 25.51 5.46 1.30
N ALA A 267 26.03 6.59 0.81
CA ALA A 267 25.63 7.92 1.23
C ALA A 267 24.33 8.37 0.53
N ILE A 268 23.20 7.74 0.88
CA ILE A 268 21.84 8.31 0.84
C ILE A 268 21.08 7.82 2.06
#